data_AF-A0A6V7KDM4-F1
#
_entry.id   AF-A0A6V7KDM4-F1
#
_cell.length_a   1.000
_cell.length_b   1.000
_cell.length_c   1.000
_cell.angle_alpha   90.00
_cell.angle_beta   90.00
_cell.angle_gamma   90.00
#
_symmetry.space_group_name_H-M   'P 1'
#
loop_
_entity.id
_entity.type
_entity.pdbx_description
1 polymer ?
#
loop_
_entity_poly.entity_id
_entity_poly.type
_entity_poly.pdbx_seq_one_letter_code
_entity_poly.pdbx_strand_id
1 'polypeptide(L)' 'TEEVSQNCGHVDVASLSEEEEDELLRIHNDHRAFVASGKESRGSHGPQPGGNIPDL' A
#
# COMPACT_ATOMS: atom_id res chain seq x y z
N THR A 1 13.83 0.22 -21.69
CA THR A 1 14.71 -0.07 -20.55
C THR A 1 14.62 1.11 -19.62
N GLU A 2 14.10 0.92 -18.42
CA GLU A 2 14.16 1.97 -17.40
C GLU A 2 15.64 2.27 -17.11
N GLU A 3 16.05 3.51 -17.31
CA GLU A 3 17.40 3.94 -16.97
C GLU A 3 17.48 4.19 -15.47
N VAL A 4 18.30 3.41 -14.79
CA VAL A 4 18.51 3.56 -13.36
C VAL A 4 19.36 4.81 -13.10
N SER A 5 19.00 5.58 -12.07
CA SER A 5 19.67 6.83 -11.76
C SER A 5 21.16 6.63 -11.49
N GLN A 6 22.00 7.55 -12.00
CA GLN A 6 23.43 7.59 -11.67
C GLN A 6 23.71 7.84 -10.18
N ASN A 7 22.69 8.24 -9.40
CA ASN A 7 22.79 8.39 -7.95
C ASN A 7 22.81 7.04 -7.21
N CYS A 8 22.42 5.96 -7.87
CA CYS A 8 22.50 4.62 -7.31
C CYS A 8 23.89 4.04 -7.62
N GLY A 9 24.80 4.04 -6.64
CA GLY A 9 26.18 3.58 -6.83
C GLY A 9 26.29 2.09 -7.23
N HIS A 10 25.35 1.26 -6.78
CA HIS A 10 25.14 -0.12 -7.24
C HIS A 10 23.66 -0.46 -7.11
N VAL A 11 23.13 -1.26 -8.04
CA VAL A 11 21.72 -1.65 -8.10
C VAL A 11 21.66 -3.15 -8.33
N ASP A 12 21.04 -3.87 -7.39
CA ASP A 12 20.85 -5.32 -7.48
C ASP A 12 19.56 -5.66 -8.26
N VAL A 13 18.45 -5.05 -7.87
CA VAL A 13 17.12 -5.21 -8.50
C VAL A 13 16.39 -3.86 -8.39
N ALA A 14 15.70 -3.47 -9.46
CA ALA A 14 14.98 -2.19 -9.55
C ALA A 14 13.46 -2.35 -9.69
N SER A 15 12.96 -3.59 -9.76
CA SER A 15 11.55 -3.91 -9.96
C SER A 15 11.06 -4.88 -8.90
N LEU A 16 9.74 -4.93 -8.72
CA LEU A 16 9.08 -5.97 -7.95
C LEU A 16 8.83 -7.18 -8.83
N SER A 17 8.70 -8.36 -8.22
CA SER A 17 8.08 -9.51 -8.90
C SER A 17 6.56 -9.35 -8.96
N GLU A 18 5.90 -10.08 -9.86
CA GLU A 18 4.42 -10.07 -9.93
C GLU A 18 3.79 -10.46 -8.59
N GLU A 19 4.39 -11.41 -7.87
CA GLU A 19 3.92 -11.81 -6.54
C GLU A 19 4.07 -10.69 -5.50
N GLU A 20 5.15 -9.90 -5.57
CA GLU A 20 5.35 -8.75 -4.69
C GLU A 20 4.37 -7.61 -5.02
N GLU A 21 4.05 -7.39 -6.30
CA GLU A 21 3.03 -6.44 -6.72
C GLU A 21 1.63 -6.86 -6.21
N ASP A 22 1.27 -8.14 -6.36
CA ASP A 22 0.02 -8.70 -5.86
C ASP A 22 -0.08 -8.61 -4.34
N GLU A 23 1.02 -8.88 -3.61
CA GLU A 23 1.05 -8.75 -2.16
C GLU A 23 0.86 -7.29 -1.72
N LEU A 24 1.51 -6.34 -2.38
CA LEU A 24 1.30 -4.92 -2.11
C LEU A 24 -0.16 -4.52 -2.35
N LEU A 25 -0.76 -4.95 -3.46
CA LEU A 25 -2.15 -4.66 -3.77
C LEU A 25 -3.09 -5.22 -2.69
N ARG A 26 -2.88 -6.47 -2.28
CA ARG A 26 -3.65 -7.12 -1.22
C ARG A 26 -3.54 -6.37 0.10
N ILE A 27 -2.34 -6.03 0.54
CA ILE A 27 -2.12 -5.30 1.80
C ILE A 27 -2.85 -3.95 1.79
N HIS A 28 -2.80 -3.22 0.67
CA HIS A 28 -3.52 -1.96 0.55
C HIS A 28 -5.04 -2.15 0.67
N ASN A 29 -5.60 -3.13 -0.03
CA ASN A 29 -7.03 -3.42 0.02
C ASN A 29 -7.48 -3.92 1.40
N ASP A 30 -6.67 -4.72 2.08
CA ASP A 30 -6.92 -5.15 3.47
C ASP A 30 -7.01 -3.93 4.42
N HIS A 31 -6.10 -2.96 4.27
CA HIS A 31 -6.16 -1.72 5.05
C HIS A 31 -7.38 -0.86 4.70
N ARG A 32 -7.73 -0.75 3.41
CA ARG A 32 -8.94 -0.02 2.96
C ARG A 32 -10.19 -0.65 3.56
N ALA A 33 -10.31 -1.97 3.52
CA ALA A 33 -11.41 -2.71 4.12
C ALA A 33 -11.46 -2.56 5.65
N PHE A 34 -10.32 -2.58 6.33
CA PHE A 34 -10.25 -2.38 7.78
C PHE A 34 -10.78 -0.99 8.19
N VAL A 35 -10.34 0.06 7.51
CA VAL A 35 -10.84 1.43 7.75
C VAL A 35 -12.32 1.54 7.37
N ALA A 36 -12.73 1.04 6.20
CA ALA A 36 -14.12 1.05 5.75
C ALA A 36 -15.08 0.33 6.72
N SER A 37 -14.60 -0.69 7.41
CA SER A 37 -15.38 -1.40 8.44
C SER A 37 -15.58 -0.61 9.74
N GLY A 38 -14.94 0.56 9.90
CA GLY A 38 -15.01 1.40 11.10
C GLY A 38 -14.24 0.86 12.30
N LYS A 39 -13.28 -0.04 12.08
CA LYS A 39 -12.51 -0.70 13.15
C LYS A 39 -11.19 -0.01 13.50
N GLU A 40 -10.72 0.94 12.68
CA GLU A 40 -9.49 1.69 12.95
C GLU A 40 -9.72 2.71 14.08
N SER A 41 -9.16 2.42 15.25
CA SER A 41 -9.35 3.20 16.47
C SER A 41 -8.45 4.42 16.58
N ARG A 42 -7.40 4.52 15.75
CA ARG A 42 -6.45 5.64 15.79
C ARG A 42 -7.03 6.88 15.10
N GLY A 43 -6.71 8.04 15.66
CA GLY A 43 -7.01 9.37 15.10
C GLY A 43 -6.99 10.44 16.19
N SER A 44 -6.44 11.63 15.89
CA SER A 44 -6.32 12.72 16.88
C SER A 44 -7.67 13.26 17.37
N HIS A 45 -8.73 13.05 16.60
CA HIS A 45 -10.10 13.44 16.92
C HIS A 45 -11.03 12.22 17.11
N GLY A 46 -10.45 11.07 17.43
CA GLY A 46 -11.17 9.81 17.63
C GLY A 46 -10.96 8.77 16.51
N PRO A 47 -11.63 7.60 16.62
CA PRO A 47 -11.58 6.53 15.62
C PRO A 47 -12.01 6.97 14.22
N GLN A 48 -11.50 6.29 13.20
CA GLN A 48 -11.97 6.50 11.82
C GLN A 48 -13.37 5.90 11.65
N PRO A 49 -14.33 6.64 11.05
CA PRO A 49 -15.67 6.14 10.82
C PRO A 49 -15.67 5.06 9.74
N GLY A 50 -16.65 4.15 9.82
CA GLY A 50 -16.93 3.21 8.73
C GLY A 50 -17.51 3.93 7.50
N GLY A 51 -17.35 3.33 6.33
CA GLY A 51 -17.77 3.90 5.06
C GLY A 51 -17.66 2.89 3.92
N ASN A 52 -17.75 3.38 2.68
CA ASN A 52 -17.50 2.59 1.49
C ASN A 52 -16.23 3.09 0.80
N ILE A 53 -15.22 2.23 0.74
CA ILE A 53 -13.94 2.49 0.10
C ILE A 53 -13.72 1.32 -0.87
N PRO A 54 -13.74 1.55 -2.21
CA PRO A 54 -13.57 0.47 -3.18
C PRO A 54 -12.13 -0.07 -3.16
N ASP A 55 -11.89 -1.28 -3.61
CA ASP A 55 -10.53 -1.78 -3.83
C ASP A 55 -9.79 -0.96 -4.91
N LEU A 56 -8.46 -0.97 -4.84
CA LEU A 56 -7.58 -0.34 -5.84
C LEU A 56 -7.59 -1.10 -7.17
#